data_AF-A0A920F6H5-F1
#
_entry.id   AF-A0A920F6H5-F1
#
_cell.length_a   1.000
_cell.length_b   1.000
_cell.length_c   1.000
_cell.angle_alpha   90.00
_cell.angle_beta   90.00
_cell.angle_gamma   90.00
#
_symmetry.space_group_name_H-M   'P 1'
#
loop_
_entity.id
_entity.type
_entity.pdbx_description
1 polymer ?
#
loop_
_entity_poly.entity_id
_entity_poly.type
_entity_poly.pdbx_seq_one_letter_code
_entity_poly.pdbx_strand_id
1 'polypeptide(L)'
;MATPGPHTKNYTKEGEPGFFFGDYCNWHRIPHYKSFFFESPAAKIAAELMGSSKVNLFHEHVLVKEPGTEDRTPWHHDQPYYCVNGFDTCSLWIPLDSVPKDTCVQFISGSHRWGRWFTPTKFVGEQFEKKDEEFEPIPDFDAQLLNYDVLSWELTPGDCIAFNFLTVHAAPGNCSKTTRRRAFAARFTGDDVRYIRRKGEMSPPFPDLELKEGHPIDCSTFPKIFPRDEKLPKASLNKFE
;
A
#
# COMPACT_ATOMS: atom_id res chain seq x y z
N MET A 1 1.55 1.84 -18.79
CA MET A 1 3.00 1.58 -18.85
C MET A 1 3.30 0.74 -20.08
N ALA A 2 4.44 0.94 -20.76
CA ALA A 2 4.80 0.14 -21.95
C ALA A 2 5.14 -1.33 -21.62
N THR A 3 5.58 -1.61 -20.39
CA THR A 3 6.00 -2.94 -19.92
C THR A 3 5.48 -3.23 -18.49
N PRO A 4 4.17 -3.54 -18.35
CA PRO A 4 3.55 -3.88 -17.07
C PRO A 4 4.24 -5.06 -16.38
N GLY A 5 4.18 -5.09 -15.05
CA GLY A 5 4.69 -6.18 -14.22
C GLY A 5 3.79 -7.40 -14.17
N PRO A 6 4.29 -8.52 -13.61
CA PRO A 6 3.55 -9.77 -13.52
C PRO A 6 2.29 -9.66 -12.64
N HIS A 7 2.21 -8.63 -11.80
CA HIS A 7 1.09 -8.39 -10.89
C HIS A 7 0.17 -7.25 -11.33
N THR A 8 0.26 -6.87 -12.60
CA THR A 8 -0.62 -5.83 -13.16
C THR A 8 -2.08 -6.22 -13.05
N LYS A 9 -2.92 -5.23 -12.72
CA LYS A 9 -4.37 -5.34 -12.61
C LYS A 9 -5.02 -4.19 -13.39
N ASN A 10 -6.08 -4.53 -14.11
CA ASN A 10 -7.10 -3.57 -14.50
C ASN A 10 -8.28 -3.77 -13.56
N TYR A 11 -8.61 -2.73 -12.79
CA TYR A 11 -9.75 -2.73 -11.87
C TYR A 11 -11.01 -2.13 -12.50
N THR A 12 -10.94 -1.58 -13.71
CA THR A 12 -12.13 -1.14 -14.43
C THR A 12 -12.68 -2.31 -15.25
N LYS A 13 -13.95 -2.65 -15.02
CA LYS A 13 -14.64 -3.70 -15.79
C LYS A 13 -14.78 -3.28 -17.25
N GLU A 14 -14.79 -4.27 -18.15
CA GLU A 14 -15.00 -4.01 -19.57
C GLU A 14 -16.35 -3.30 -19.81
N GLY A 15 -16.32 -2.21 -20.57
CA GLY A 15 -17.49 -1.39 -20.88
C GLY A 15 -17.76 -0.22 -19.91
N GLU A 16 -17.11 -0.20 -18.75
CA GLU A 16 -17.23 0.91 -17.78
C GLU A 16 -16.32 2.10 -18.14
N PRO A 17 -16.68 3.33 -17.75
CA PRO A 17 -15.90 4.52 -18.08
C PRO A 17 -14.55 4.60 -17.34
N GLY A 18 -13.58 5.21 -18.02
CA GLY A 18 -12.24 5.44 -17.47
C GLY A 18 -11.34 4.20 -17.51
N PHE A 19 -10.34 4.21 -16.64
CA PHE A 19 -9.37 3.12 -16.50
C PHE A 19 -8.67 3.20 -15.13
N PHE A 20 -8.76 2.13 -14.35
CA PHE A 20 -8.08 1.98 -13.06
C PHE A 20 -7.01 0.91 -13.15
N PHE A 21 -5.77 1.36 -13.31
CA PHE A 21 -4.59 0.52 -13.38
C PHE A 21 -3.92 0.36 -12.01
N GLY A 22 -3.49 -0.85 -11.69
CA GLY A 22 -2.57 -1.11 -10.59
C GLY A 22 -1.44 -2.05 -11.00
N ASP A 23 -0.28 -1.89 -10.39
CA ASP A 23 0.85 -2.82 -10.55
C ASP A 23 1.75 -2.77 -9.31
N TYR A 24 2.24 -3.90 -8.83
CA TYR A 24 2.96 -3.99 -7.56
C TYR A 24 4.12 -4.99 -7.60
N CYS A 25 5.05 -4.87 -6.65
CA CYS A 25 6.29 -5.67 -6.54
C CYS A 25 7.23 -5.57 -7.76
N ASN A 26 7.45 -4.36 -8.25
CA ASN A 26 8.31 -4.02 -9.39
C ASN A 26 9.62 -3.31 -9.00
N TRP A 27 9.93 -3.10 -7.73
CA TRP A 27 11.07 -2.30 -7.28
C TRP A 27 12.42 -2.82 -7.79
N HIS A 28 12.55 -4.13 -7.99
CA HIS A 28 13.72 -4.75 -8.61
C HIS A 28 13.88 -4.41 -10.09
N ARG A 29 12.77 -4.19 -10.80
CA ARG A 29 12.73 -4.01 -12.25
C ARG A 29 12.78 -2.54 -12.66
N ILE A 30 12.35 -1.63 -11.78
CA ILE A 30 12.26 -0.19 -12.07
C ILE A 30 13.34 0.56 -11.25
N PRO A 31 14.41 1.08 -11.90
CA PRO A 31 15.52 1.74 -11.20
C PRO A 31 15.10 2.89 -10.29
N HIS A 32 14.08 3.67 -10.69
CA HIS A 32 13.56 4.78 -9.90
C HIS A 32 12.92 4.33 -8.58
N TYR A 33 12.25 3.18 -8.56
CA TYR A 33 11.68 2.62 -7.33
C TYR A 33 12.81 2.16 -6.40
N LYS A 34 13.83 1.50 -6.96
CA LYS A 34 15.03 1.12 -6.21
C LYS A 34 15.73 2.34 -5.62
N SER A 35 15.96 3.41 -6.39
CA SER A 35 16.54 4.65 -5.87
C SER A 35 15.67 5.25 -4.76
N PHE A 36 14.35 5.31 -4.94
CA PHE A 36 13.43 5.75 -3.88
C PHE A 36 13.61 4.95 -2.58
N PHE A 37 13.62 3.62 -2.64
CA PHE A 37 13.72 2.78 -1.44
C PHE A 37 15.08 2.85 -0.75
N PHE A 38 16.18 2.85 -1.51
CA PHE A 38 17.53 2.68 -0.97
C PHE A 38 18.28 4.00 -0.79
N GLU A 39 17.89 5.07 -1.48
CA GLU A 39 18.63 6.34 -1.51
C GLU A 39 17.85 7.50 -0.88
N SER A 40 16.51 7.47 -0.90
CA SER A 40 15.65 8.51 -0.32
C SER A 40 15.42 8.35 1.20
N PRO A 41 15.04 9.41 1.94
CA PRO A 41 14.83 9.32 3.39
C PRO A 41 13.63 8.45 3.80
N ALA A 42 12.85 7.89 2.87
CA ALA A 42 11.63 7.13 3.14
C ALA A 42 11.80 6.03 4.19
N ALA A 43 12.87 5.23 4.11
CA ALA A 43 13.13 4.17 5.08
C ALA A 43 13.40 4.70 6.50
N LYS A 44 14.11 5.83 6.60
CA LYS A 44 14.36 6.49 7.89
C LYS A 44 13.09 7.10 8.48
N ILE A 45 12.27 7.74 7.63
CA ILE A 45 10.97 8.28 8.04
C ILE A 45 10.06 7.16 8.56
N ALA A 46 9.99 6.03 7.83
CA ALA A 46 9.23 4.87 8.28
C ALA A 46 9.76 4.32 9.63
N ALA A 47 11.07 4.24 9.81
CA ALA A 47 11.68 3.82 11.07
C ALA A 47 11.24 4.71 12.24
N GLU A 48 11.31 6.04 12.06
CA GLU A 48 10.92 7.02 13.08
C GLU A 48 9.41 6.95 13.40
N LEU A 49 8.56 6.81 12.38
CA LEU A 49 7.11 6.70 12.55
C LEU A 49 6.69 5.41 13.26
N MET A 50 7.37 4.30 12.98
CA MET A 50 7.12 3.02 13.65
C MET A 50 7.79 2.93 15.02
N GLY A 51 8.78 3.78 15.31
CA GLY A 51 9.64 3.64 16.49
C GLY A 51 10.58 2.43 16.41
N SER A 52 10.89 1.96 15.20
CA SER A 52 11.66 0.73 14.96
C SER A 52 13.15 1.01 14.74
N SER A 53 13.99 0.09 15.21
CA SER A 53 15.43 0.06 15.02
C SER A 53 15.85 -0.40 13.63
N LYS A 54 14.98 -1.15 12.94
CA LYS A 54 15.19 -1.61 11.57
C LYS A 54 13.96 -1.34 10.70
N VAL A 55 14.19 -1.30 9.39
CA VAL A 55 13.12 -1.32 8.38
C VAL A 55 13.45 -2.30 7.29
N ASN A 56 12.48 -3.15 6.98
CA ASN A 56 12.47 -4.01 5.81
C ASN A 56 11.53 -3.43 4.75
N LEU A 57 11.96 -3.47 3.48
CA LEU A 57 11.08 -3.22 2.34
C LEU A 57 10.09 -4.38 2.24
N PHE A 58 8.80 -4.10 2.26
CA PHE A 58 7.78 -5.14 2.10
C PHE A 58 7.32 -5.25 0.64
N HIS A 59 6.66 -4.23 0.11
CA HIS A 59 6.41 -4.06 -1.32
C HIS A 59 5.98 -2.64 -1.65
N GLU A 60 5.73 -2.39 -2.92
CA GLU A 60 5.20 -1.14 -3.42
C GLU A 60 4.09 -1.38 -4.44
N HIS A 61 3.23 -0.38 -4.61
CA HIS A 61 2.11 -0.40 -5.52
C HIS A 61 2.02 0.95 -6.25
N VAL A 62 1.90 0.93 -7.58
CA VAL A 62 1.45 2.10 -8.33
C VAL A 62 -0.04 1.96 -8.62
N LEU A 63 -0.80 3.00 -8.35
CA LEU A 63 -2.24 3.08 -8.56
C LEU A 63 -2.52 4.27 -9.48
N VAL A 64 -3.18 4.03 -10.61
CA VAL A 64 -3.49 5.07 -11.60
C VAL A 64 -4.97 5.02 -11.93
N LYS A 65 -5.68 6.10 -11.60
CA LYS A 65 -7.06 6.32 -12.06
C LYS A 65 -7.01 7.38 -13.16
N GLU A 66 -7.28 6.97 -14.40
CA GLU A 66 -7.46 7.90 -15.52
C GLU A 66 -8.69 8.80 -15.30
N PRO A 67 -8.84 9.89 -16.08
CA PRO A 67 -10.03 10.73 -16.00
C PRO A 67 -11.33 9.95 -16.24
N GLY A 68 -12.36 10.23 -15.45
CA GLY A 68 -13.68 9.61 -15.57
C GLY A 68 -13.80 8.20 -14.98
N THR A 69 -12.76 7.68 -14.34
CA THR A 69 -12.81 6.38 -13.66
C THR A 69 -13.72 6.43 -12.44
N GLU A 70 -14.85 5.76 -12.48
CA GLU A 70 -15.80 5.72 -11.36
C GLU A 70 -15.40 4.70 -10.28
N ASP A 71 -14.57 3.72 -10.62
CA ASP A 71 -14.14 2.65 -9.71
C ASP A 71 -13.54 3.20 -8.41
N ARG A 72 -14.13 2.79 -7.29
CA ARG A 72 -13.64 3.10 -5.94
C ARG A 72 -12.60 2.07 -5.51
N THR A 73 -11.71 2.49 -4.60
CA THR A 73 -11.02 1.55 -3.73
C THR A 73 -11.91 1.36 -2.51
N PRO A 74 -12.47 0.15 -2.27
CA PRO A 74 -13.38 -0.07 -1.16
C PRO A 74 -12.70 0.16 0.19
N TRP A 75 -13.49 0.37 1.24
CA TRP A 75 -12.98 0.36 2.61
C TRP A 75 -12.26 -0.96 2.87
N HIS A 76 -11.07 -0.88 3.45
CA HIS A 76 -10.28 -2.01 3.88
C HIS A 76 -9.18 -1.53 4.82
N HIS A 77 -8.47 -2.48 5.41
CA HIS A 77 -7.12 -2.23 5.89
C HIS A 77 -6.18 -3.23 5.22
N ASP A 78 -4.91 -2.85 5.14
CA ASP A 78 -3.89 -3.47 4.28
C ASP A 78 -3.45 -4.84 4.85
N GLN A 79 -3.26 -4.94 6.17
CA GLN A 79 -2.58 -6.09 6.79
C GLN A 79 -3.25 -7.46 6.57
N PRO A 80 -4.58 -7.62 6.56
CA PRO A 80 -5.21 -8.91 6.29
C PRO A 80 -4.92 -9.49 4.90
N TYR A 81 -4.54 -8.66 3.92
CA TYR A 81 -4.11 -9.14 2.60
C TYR A 81 -2.69 -9.72 2.63
N TYR A 82 -1.91 -9.42 3.67
CA TYR A 82 -0.46 -9.61 3.68
C TYR A 82 -0.02 -10.78 4.55
N CYS A 83 1.16 -11.29 4.22
CA CYS A 83 1.89 -12.26 5.04
C CYS A 83 2.57 -11.62 6.26
N VAL A 84 1.92 -10.65 6.89
CA VAL A 84 2.47 -9.76 7.92
C VAL A 84 1.65 -9.85 9.19
N ASN A 85 2.29 -10.17 10.31
CA ASN A 85 1.73 -10.10 11.66
C ASN A 85 2.61 -9.24 12.56
N GLY A 86 2.06 -8.27 13.28
CA GLY A 86 2.81 -7.24 14.03
C GLY A 86 2.28 -5.83 13.77
N PHE A 87 2.67 -4.87 14.60
CA PHE A 87 2.19 -3.49 14.56
C PHE A 87 3.17 -2.51 13.93
N ASP A 88 4.47 -2.82 13.89
CA ASP A 88 5.49 -1.95 13.30
C ASP A 88 5.38 -2.00 11.77
N THR A 89 4.38 -1.32 11.24
CA THR A 89 4.09 -1.24 9.82
C THR A 89 3.82 0.19 9.40
N CYS A 90 4.29 0.55 8.21
CA CYS A 90 4.11 1.88 7.66
C CYS A 90 3.86 1.79 6.16
N SER A 91 2.75 2.35 5.71
CA SER A 91 2.44 2.62 4.32
C SER A 91 2.61 4.11 4.06
N LEU A 92 3.45 4.48 3.11
CA LEU A 92 3.57 5.84 2.60
C LEU A 92 2.78 5.92 1.29
N TRP A 93 1.72 6.70 1.28
CA TRP A 93 0.96 7.02 0.07
C TRP A 93 1.42 8.37 -0.47
N ILE A 94 1.94 8.38 -1.69
CA ILE A 94 2.63 9.52 -2.30
C ILE A 94 1.94 9.85 -3.63
N PRO A 95 1.28 11.02 -3.74
CA PRO A 95 0.69 11.45 -5.01
C PRO A 95 1.77 11.84 -6.02
N LEU A 96 1.58 11.45 -7.28
CA LEU A 96 2.43 11.86 -8.42
C LEU A 96 1.75 12.94 -9.29
N ASP A 97 0.55 13.35 -8.91
CA ASP A 97 -0.26 14.41 -9.50
C ASP A 97 -0.86 15.23 -8.34
N SER A 98 -1.39 16.44 -8.58
CA SER A 98 -2.20 17.11 -7.56
C SER A 98 -3.49 16.34 -7.32
N VAL A 99 -3.85 16.12 -6.05
CA VAL A 99 -5.01 15.33 -5.64
C VAL A 99 -5.91 16.17 -4.75
N PRO A 100 -7.04 16.66 -5.28
CA PRO A 100 -8.07 17.31 -4.49
C PRO A 100 -8.62 16.41 -3.39
N LYS A 101 -9.02 17.00 -2.26
CA LYS A 101 -9.50 16.25 -1.07
C LYS A 101 -10.65 15.28 -1.36
N ASP A 102 -11.58 15.66 -2.22
CA ASP A 102 -12.76 14.86 -2.61
C ASP A 102 -12.43 13.61 -3.42
N THR A 103 -11.25 13.57 -4.04
CA THR A 103 -10.73 12.40 -4.77
C THR A 103 -9.54 11.77 -4.07
N CYS A 104 -9.14 12.25 -2.89
CA CYS A 104 -8.02 11.72 -2.11
C CYS A 104 -8.42 10.46 -1.33
N VAL A 105 -7.43 9.72 -0.85
CA VAL A 105 -7.67 8.60 0.09
C VAL A 105 -8.26 9.15 1.40
N GLN A 106 -9.17 8.37 1.98
CA GLN A 106 -9.90 8.67 3.21
C GLN A 106 -9.56 7.63 4.27
N PHE A 107 -9.46 8.04 5.53
CA PHE A 107 -9.05 7.19 6.65
C PHE A 107 -10.01 7.34 7.81
N ILE A 108 -10.30 6.25 8.51
CA ILE A 108 -10.98 6.32 9.81
C ILE A 108 -9.92 6.51 10.90
N SER A 109 -9.97 7.66 11.57
CA SER A 109 -9.03 8.04 12.63
C SER A 109 -9.01 6.99 13.75
N GLY A 110 -7.82 6.58 14.17
CA GLY A 110 -7.61 5.62 15.26
C GLY A 110 -7.97 4.15 14.98
N SER A 111 -8.46 3.82 13.79
CA SER A 111 -8.96 2.47 13.46
C SER A 111 -7.91 1.35 13.57
N HIS A 112 -6.63 1.66 13.39
CA HIS A 112 -5.52 0.72 13.58
C HIS A 112 -5.41 0.16 15.00
N ARG A 113 -6.09 0.76 16.00
CA ARG A 113 -6.09 0.30 17.40
C ARG A 113 -7.33 -0.47 17.81
N TRP A 114 -8.25 -0.75 16.89
CA TRP A 114 -9.51 -1.41 17.23
C TRP A 114 -9.34 -2.88 17.64
N GLY A 115 -8.21 -3.52 17.31
CA GLY A 115 -8.02 -4.96 17.51
C GLY A 115 -8.96 -5.81 16.65
N ARG A 116 -9.60 -5.20 15.65
CA ARG A 116 -10.51 -5.83 14.70
C ARG A 116 -9.77 -6.17 13.43
N TRP A 117 -10.10 -7.31 12.84
CA TRP A 117 -9.52 -7.79 11.59
C TRP A 117 -10.64 -8.07 10.60
N PHE A 118 -10.60 -7.39 9.45
CA PHE A 118 -11.64 -7.51 8.45
C PHE A 118 -11.20 -8.44 7.33
N THR A 119 -12.13 -9.24 6.84
CA THR A 119 -11.90 -10.09 5.67
C THR A 119 -11.54 -9.19 4.48
N PRO A 120 -10.41 -9.46 3.78
CA PRO A 120 -10.06 -8.77 2.55
C PRO A 120 -11.24 -8.68 1.57
N THR A 121 -11.39 -7.53 0.91
CA THR A 121 -12.35 -7.34 -0.18
C THR A 121 -11.61 -7.22 -1.51
N LYS A 122 -11.99 -8.00 -2.53
CA LYS A 122 -11.45 -7.78 -3.87
C LYS A 122 -11.99 -6.45 -4.42
N PHE A 123 -11.13 -5.69 -5.10
CA PHE A 123 -11.53 -4.42 -5.72
C PHE A 123 -12.42 -4.67 -6.95
N VAL A 124 -12.26 -5.84 -7.59
CA VAL A 124 -13.11 -6.36 -8.65
C VAL A 124 -13.26 -7.87 -8.48
N GLY A 125 -14.45 -8.39 -8.75
CA GLY A 125 -14.74 -9.82 -8.77
C GLY A 125 -15.39 -10.34 -7.49
N GLU A 126 -15.44 -11.65 -7.37
CA GLU A 126 -16.09 -12.34 -6.25
C GLU A 126 -15.22 -12.30 -4.98
N GLN A 127 -15.87 -12.43 -3.82
CA GLN A 127 -15.20 -12.45 -2.52
C GLN A 127 -14.16 -13.58 -2.44
N PHE A 128 -13.18 -13.45 -1.54
CA PHE A 128 -12.23 -14.53 -1.31
C PHE A 128 -12.94 -15.76 -0.74
N GLU A 129 -12.74 -16.93 -1.36
CA GLU A 129 -13.40 -18.18 -0.98
C GLU A 129 -12.96 -18.70 0.40
N LYS A 130 -11.67 -18.49 0.72
CA LYS A 130 -11.08 -18.87 2.00
C LYS A 130 -10.80 -17.61 2.81
N LYS A 131 -11.07 -17.70 4.11
CA LYS A 131 -10.81 -16.65 5.07
C LYS A 131 -10.24 -17.23 6.36
N ASP A 132 -9.44 -16.43 7.03
CA ASP A 132 -9.05 -16.66 8.40
C ASP A 132 -10.30 -16.51 9.29
N GLU A 133 -10.49 -17.42 10.25
CA GLU A 133 -11.75 -17.54 11.01
C GLU A 133 -11.95 -16.37 11.96
N GLU A 134 -10.85 -15.78 12.42
CA GLU A 134 -10.80 -14.59 13.25
C GLU A 134 -11.16 -13.30 12.49
N PHE A 135 -11.25 -13.34 11.15
CA PHE A 135 -11.60 -12.16 10.37
C PHE A 135 -13.12 -12.01 10.27
N GLU A 136 -13.61 -10.85 10.68
CA GLU A 136 -15.02 -10.50 10.56
C GLU A 136 -15.32 -9.84 9.20
N PRO A 137 -16.58 -9.84 8.74
CA PRO A 137 -16.97 -9.06 7.57
C PRO A 137 -16.69 -7.58 7.78
N ILE A 138 -16.25 -6.89 6.73
CA ILE A 138 -16.10 -5.44 6.83
C ILE A 138 -17.47 -4.77 6.98
N PRO A 139 -17.65 -3.84 7.94
CA PRO A 139 -18.86 -3.03 8.03
C PRO A 139 -19.10 -2.21 6.77
N ASP A 140 -20.36 -1.90 6.49
CA ASP A 140 -20.72 -0.85 5.53
C ASP A 140 -20.38 0.52 6.13
N PHE A 141 -19.11 0.91 6.01
CA PHE A 141 -18.63 2.19 6.51
C PHE A 141 -19.24 3.36 5.75
N ASP A 142 -19.56 3.21 4.46
CA ASP A 142 -20.19 4.26 3.66
C ASP A 142 -21.57 4.63 4.22
N ALA A 143 -22.36 3.65 4.67
CA ALA A 143 -23.65 3.89 5.34
C ALA A 143 -23.53 4.48 6.76
N GLN A 144 -22.33 4.47 7.35
CA GLN A 144 -22.09 4.81 8.76
C GLN A 144 -21.05 5.91 8.96
N LEU A 145 -20.65 6.64 7.91
CA LEU A 145 -19.55 7.62 7.96
C LEU A 145 -19.72 8.67 9.06
N LEU A 146 -20.97 9.06 9.38
CA LEU A 146 -21.26 10.05 10.44
C LEU A 146 -20.88 9.57 11.85
N ASN A 147 -20.68 8.27 12.05
CA ASN A 147 -20.26 7.68 13.32
C ASN A 147 -18.73 7.70 13.51
N TYR A 148 -17.97 8.14 12.50
CA TYR A 148 -16.52 8.05 12.48
C TYR A 148 -15.88 9.41 12.20
N ASP A 149 -14.71 9.64 12.80
CA ASP A 149 -13.83 10.74 12.40
C ASP A 149 -13.07 10.34 11.14
N VAL A 150 -13.55 10.82 9.98
CA VAL A 150 -12.99 10.51 8.66
C VAL A 150 -12.05 11.62 8.21
N LEU A 151 -10.77 11.26 8.04
CA LEU A 151 -9.71 12.16 7.66
C LEU A 151 -9.36 12.01 6.18
N SER A 152 -9.15 13.14 5.51
CA SER A 152 -8.64 13.22 4.14
C SER A 152 -8.10 14.63 3.89
N TRP A 153 -7.17 14.75 2.94
CA TRP A 153 -6.42 15.98 2.67
C TRP A 153 -6.33 16.23 1.18
N GLU A 154 -6.26 17.51 0.81
CA GLU A 154 -5.74 17.91 -0.49
C GLU A 154 -4.22 17.77 -0.48
N LEU A 155 -3.65 17.21 -1.54
CA LEU A 155 -2.21 16.97 -1.65
C LEU A 155 -1.67 17.41 -3.01
N THR A 156 -0.40 17.76 -3.03
CA THR A 156 0.37 18.09 -4.22
C THR A 156 1.63 17.23 -4.30
N PRO A 157 2.26 17.09 -5.49
CA PRO A 157 3.52 16.35 -5.60
C PRO A 157 4.58 16.88 -4.62
N GLY A 158 5.13 15.99 -3.80
CA GLY A 158 6.03 16.32 -2.69
C GLY A 158 5.43 16.01 -1.32
N ASP A 159 4.10 15.98 -1.21
CA ASP A 159 3.40 15.54 -0.01
C ASP A 159 3.43 14.01 0.14
N CYS A 160 3.15 13.51 1.35
CA CYS A 160 2.86 12.10 1.59
C CYS A 160 1.92 11.92 2.78
N ILE A 161 1.14 10.85 2.76
CA ILE A 161 0.37 10.39 3.93
C ILE A 161 1.01 9.09 4.42
N ALA A 162 1.32 9.03 5.71
CA ALA A 162 1.80 7.81 6.35
C ALA A 162 0.71 7.20 7.23
N PHE A 163 0.53 5.89 7.16
CA PHE A 163 -0.44 5.18 8.00
C PHE A 163 -0.03 3.73 8.28
N ASN A 164 -0.51 3.20 9.40
CA ASN A 164 -0.31 1.80 9.79
C ASN A 164 -1.17 0.86 8.93
N PHE A 165 -0.70 -0.36 8.63
CA PHE A 165 -1.43 -1.30 7.78
C PHE A 165 -2.81 -1.70 8.32
N LEU A 166 -3.09 -1.53 9.62
CA LEU A 166 -4.42 -1.78 10.21
C LEU A 166 -5.37 -0.58 10.12
N THR A 167 -4.92 0.57 9.60
CA THR A 167 -5.77 1.75 9.44
C THR A 167 -6.80 1.49 8.35
N VAL A 168 -8.07 1.59 8.70
CA VAL A 168 -9.19 1.44 7.77
C VAL A 168 -9.24 2.66 6.86
N HIS A 169 -9.19 2.42 5.56
CA HIS A 169 -9.12 3.45 4.54
C HIS A 169 -9.81 3.03 3.23
N ALA A 170 -10.21 4.03 2.45
CA ALA A 170 -10.84 3.88 1.13
C ALA A 170 -10.39 5.01 0.21
N ALA A 171 -10.66 4.91 -1.09
CA ALA A 171 -10.45 6.02 -2.01
C ALA A 171 -11.61 6.12 -3.01
N PRO A 172 -12.17 7.32 -3.23
CA PRO A 172 -13.16 7.57 -4.28
C PRO A 172 -12.61 7.25 -5.68
N GLY A 173 -13.52 7.20 -6.66
CA GLY A 173 -13.16 7.25 -8.08
C GLY A 173 -12.47 8.56 -8.45
N ASN A 174 -12.02 8.67 -9.69
CA ASN A 174 -11.50 9.91 -10.25
C ASN A 174 -12.59 10.60 -11.09
N CYS A 175 -13.37 11.47 -10.45
CA CYS A 175 -14.44 12.23 -11.10
C CYS A 175 -13.91 13.33 -12.05
N SER A 176 -12.60 13.61 -12.07
CA SER A 176 -12.03 14.55 -13.03
C SER A 176 -12.21 14.04 -14.45
N LYS A 177 -12.63 14.91 -15.37
CA LYS A 177 -12.77 14.59 -16.80
C LYS A 177 -11.49 14.82 -17.60
N THR A 178 -10.50 15.48 -17.02
CA THR A 178 -9.29 15.93 -17.73
C THR A 178 -7.99 15.50 -17.05
N THR A 179 -8.04 15.21 -15.75
CA THR A 179 -6.83 15.02 -14.95
C THR A 179 -6.75 13.60 -14.43
N ARG A 180 -5.61 12.97 -14.66
CA ARG A 180 -5.26 11.66 -14.12
C ARG A 180 -4.86 11.79 -12.65
N ARG A 181 -5.11 10.75 -11.87
CA ARG A 181 -4.67 10.62 -10.47
C ARG A 181 -3.78 9.40 -10.28
N ARG A 182 -2.46 9.62 -10.20
CA ARG A 182 -1.45 8.59 -9.91
C ARG A 182 -0.98 8.68 -8.47
N ALA A 183 -0.79 7.53 -7.84
CA ALA A 183 -0.17 7.42 -6.54
C ALA A 183 0.82 6.27 -6.51
N PHE A 184 1.91 6.47 -5.77
CA PHE A 184 2.87 5.44 -5.41
C PHE A 184 2.71 5.13 -3.92
N ALA A 185 2.46 3.88 -3.58
CA ALA A 185 2.38 3.41 -2.21
C ALA A 185 3.61 2.56 -1.90
N ALA A 186 4.39 2.96 -0.89
CA ALA A 186 5.56 2.26 -0.41
C ALA A 186 5.29 1.65 0.96
N ARG A 187 5.54 0.35 1.14
CA ARG A 187 5.19 -0.37 2.36
C ARG A 187 6.42 -0.94 3.05
N PHE A 188 6.44 -0.75 4.36
CA PHE A 188 7.57 -1.03 5.23
C PHE A 188 7.12 -1.84 6.45
N THR A 189 8.02 -2.66 6.97
CA THR A 189 7.84 -3.43 8.21
C THR A 189 9.02 -3.21 9.14
N GLY A 190 8.78 -3.21 10.45
CA GLY A 190 9.75 -2.94 11.50
C GLY A 190 10.11 -4.15 12.37
N ASP A 191 10.37 -3.91 13.65
CA ASP A 191 11.01 -4.87 14.55
C ASP A 191 10.10 -6.01 14.97
N ASP A 192 8.84 -5.72 15.28
CA ASP A 192 7.89 -6.69 15.82
C ASP A 192 7.26 -7.60 14.75
N VAL A 193 7.41 -7.24 13.48
CA VAL A 193 6.74 -7.94 12.38
C VAL A 193 7.30 -9.34 12.17
N ARG A 194 6.38 -10.31 12.09
CA ARG A 194 6.62 -11.71 11.79
C ARG A 194 5.82 -12.15 10.57
N TYR A 195 6.37 -13.12 9.86
CA TYR A 195 5.69 -13.80 8.78
C TYR A 195 4.54 -14.65 9.31
N ILE A 196 3.42 -14.59 8.61
CA ILE A 196 2.26 -15.44 8.82
C ILE A 196 1.72 -15.91 7.47
N ARG A 197 1.31 -17.17 7.38
CA ARG A 197 0.59 -17.69 6.22
C ARG A 197 -0.91 -17.58 6.49
N ARG A 198 -1.59 -16.66 5.80
CA ARG A 198 -3.04 -16.53 5.89
C ARG A 198 -3.74 -17.77 5.30
N LYS A 199 -4.89 -18.16 5.85
CA LYS A 199 -5.76 -19.18 5.26
C LYS A 199 -6.37 -18.67 3.94
N GLY A 200 -6.66 -17.37 3.88
CA GLY A 200 -7.11 -16.69 2.67
C GLY A 200 -6.01 -16.45 1.64
N GLU A 201 -6.40 -15.92 0.47
CA GLU A 201 -5.44 -15.48 -0.54
C GLU A 201 -4.63 -14.29 -0.02
N MET A 202 -3.31 -14.38 -0.12
CA MET A 202 -2.43 -13.25 0.17
C MET A 202 -2.13 -12.49 -1.11
N SER A 203 -2.15 -11.16 -1.04
CA SER A 203 -1.82 -10.27 -2.13
C SER A 203 -0.87 -9.19 -1.61
N PRO A 204 0.41 -9.17 -2.01
CA PRO A 204 1.03 -10.04 -3.00
C PRO A 204 1.19 -11.49 -2.51
N PRO A 205 1.13 -12.49 -3.42
CA PRO A 205 1.12 -13.91 -3.03
C PRO A 205 2.48 -14.51 -2.65
N PHE A 206 3.60 -13.84 -2.99
CA PHE A 206 5.00 -14.28 -2.78
C PHE A 206 5.19 -15.82 -2.83
N PRO A 207 4.98 -16.45 -4.01
CA PRO A 207 4.93 -17.92 -4.12
C PRO A 207 6.27 -18.61 -3.76
N ASP A 208 7.40 -17.95 -4.03
CA ASP A 208 8.75 -18.48 -3.78
C ASP A 208 9.29 -18.13 -2.39
N LEU A 209 8.44 -17.62 -1.49
CA LEU A 209 8.85 -17.21 -0.15
C LEU A 209 9.02 -18.42 0.78
N GLU A 210 10.27 -18.77 1.05
CA GLU A 210 10.64 -19.82 2.02
C GLU A 210 10.90 -19.22 3.42
N LEU A 211 9.87 -18.63 4.03
CA LEU A 211 9.94 -18.12 5.40
C LEU A 211 9.04 -18.94 6.31
N LYS A 212 9.55 -19.32 7.49
CA LYS A 212 8.78 -20.06 8.48
C LYS A 212 7.85 -19.13 9.24
N GLU A 213 6.63 -19.59 9.54
CA GLU A 213 5.67 -18.83 10.32
C GLU A 213 6.26 -18.41 11.68
N GLY A 214 5.99 -17.18 12.10
CA GLY A 214 6.53 -16.60 13.32
C GLY A 214 7.98 -16.11 13.21
N HIS A 215 8.67 -16.29 12.07
CA HIS A 215 10.00 -15.71 11.86
C HIS A 215 9.89 -14.23 11.43
N PRO A 216 10.91 -13.39 11.72
CA PRO A 216 10.96 -12.02 11.22
C PRO A 216 10.84 -11.93 9.70
N ILE A 217 10.15 -10.90 9.21
CA ILE A 217 10.17 -10.50 7.78
C ILE A 217 11.55 -9.89 7.48
N ASP A 218 12.54 -10.75 7.24
CA ASP A 218 13.93 -10.36 7.03
C ASP A 218 14.65 -11.37 6.13
N CYS A 219 14.57 -11.17 4.82
CA CYS A 219 15.14 -12.05 3.81
C CYS A 219 15.41 -11.29 2.49
N SER A 220 15.91 -11.97 1.46
CA SER A 220 16.16 -11.35 0.15
C SER A 220 14.91 -10.77 -0.50
N THR A 221 13.75 -11.39 -0.30
CA THR A 221 12.44 -10.89 -0.74
C THR A 221 12.03 -9.62 0.00
N PHE A 222 12.38 -9.53 1.29
CA PHE A 222 12.05 -8.42 2.18
C PHE A 222 13.33 -7.81 2.77
N PRO A 223 14.17 -7.16 1.95
CA PRO A 223 15.50 -6.76 2.37
C PRO A 223 15.41 -5.70 3.46
N LYS A 224 16.29 -5.80 4.45
CA LYS A 224 16.52 -4.72 5.41
C LYS A 224 17.17 -3.54 4.69
N ILE A 225 16.54 -2.37 4.76
CA ILE A 225 16.96 -1.13 4.10
C ILE A 225 17.29 0.00 5.11
N PHE A 226 17.05 -0.23 6.40
CA PHE A 226 17.45 0.65 7.49
C PHE A 226 17.89 -0.16 8.73
N PRO A 227 18.95 0.26 9.46
CA PRO A 227 19.88 1.34 9.10
C PRO A 227 20.62 1.00 7.80
N ARG A 228 20.99 2.03 7.03
CA ARG A 228 21.75 1.80 5.80
C ARG A 228 23.16 1.35 6.16
N ASP A 229 23.64 0.30 5.50
CA ASP A 229 25.07 0.01 5.51
C ASP A 229 25.79 1.19 4.82
N GLU A 230 26.63 1.90 5.57
CA GLU A 230 27.40 3.07 5.08
C GLU A 230 28.32 2.74 3.90
N LYS A 231 28.50 1.46 3.58
CA LYS A 231 29.37 0.94 2.49
C LYS A 231 28.69 0.90 1.12
N LEU A 232 27.38 1.13 1.01
CA LEU A 232 26.73 1.19 -0.29
C LEU A 232 27.04 2.54 -0.96
N PRO A 233 27.68 2.56 -2.14
CA PRO A 233 28.01 3.80 -2.81
C PRO A 233 26.72 4.58 -3.10
N LYS A 234 26.72 5.87 -2.74
CA LYS A 234 25.67 6.79 -3.21
C LYS A 234 25.74 6.79 -4.74
N ALA A 235 24.75 6.22 -5.41
CA ALA A 235 24.62 6.44 -6.85
C ALA A 235 24.49 7.95 -7.06
N SER A 236 25.37 8.50 -7.90
CA SER A 236 25.31 9.91 -8.27
C SER A 236 23.95 10.17 -8.89
N LEU A 237 23.12 10.96 -8.21
CA LEU A 237 21.97 11.61 -8.82
C LEU A 237 22.53 12.48 -9.96
N ASN A 238 22.54 11.94 -11.17
CA ASN A 238 22.73 12.77 -12.35
C ASN A 238 21.58 13.77 -12.33
N LYS A 239 21.94 15.03 -12.12
CA LYS A 239 21.01 16.15 -12.27
C LYS A 239 20.44 16.04 -13.68
N PHE A 240 19.14 15.80 -13.78
CA PHE A 240 18.43 15.96 -15.03
C PHE A 240 18.37 17.47 -15.29
N GLU A 241 19.13 17.93 -16.29
CA GLU A 241 18.91 19.20 -16.99
C GLU A 241 17.67 19.11 -17.89
#